data_AF-A0A3D2EVB4-F1
#
_entry.id   AF-A0A3D2EVB4-F1
#
_cell.length_a   1.000
_cell.length_b   1.000
_cell.length_c   1.000
_cell.angle_alpha   90.00
_cell.angle_beta   90.00
_cell.angle_gamma   90.00
#
_symmetry.space_group_name_H-M   'P 1'
#
loop_
_entity.id
_entity.type
_entity.pdbx_description
1 polymer ?
#
loop_
_entity_poly.entity_id
_entity_poly.type
_entity_poly.pdbx_seq_one_letter_code
_entity_poly.pdbx_strand_id
1 'polypeptide(L)'
;MTKDGSSFPSINIGLRGKLIALFVAIKVLPLVFLAWLAWQYSSQLADLLKQQFNGFAEVSQVSLQQIGSEAVDDSMASLEDRARNEIERLTTDTAKQISRLLYATDDDILLASTLSPEKRYYEQFLKHRTTLAPEKYSWQFDEKNQQWQQLGVPNYYQESLLIKNSLTDNSRAFHSRPPEATNHFQRLPLYHEMTFVALDGQEQV
;
A
#
# COMPACT_ATOMS: atom_id res chain seq x y z
N MET A 1 88.64 -13.78 -48.49
CA MET A 1 87.44 -13.19 -49.10
C MET A 1 86.70 -12.42 -48.02
N THR A 2 86.52 -11.11 -48.24
CA THR A 2 85.46 -10.21 -47.70
C THR A 2 85.24 -10.13 -46.18
N LYS A 3 85.91 -9.15 -45.56
CA LYS A 3 85.37 -8.34 -44.46
C LYS A 3 84.40 -7.34 -45.06
N ASP A 4 83.14 -7.34 -44.63
CA ASP A 4 82.28 -6.15 -44.74
C ASP A 4 81.86 -5.75 -43.33
N GLY A 5 82.63 -4.83 -42.75
CA GLY A 5 82.23 -4.07 -41.58
C GLY A 5 81.28 -2.97 -42.03
N SER A 6 80.04 -3.03 -41.55
CA SER A 6 79.06 -1.95 -41.67
C SER A 6 79.55 -0.71 -40.92
N SER A 7 80.29 0.15 -41.63
CA SER A 7 80.63 1.49 -41.17
C SER A 7 79.37 2.35 -41.21
N PHE A 8 78.81 2.65 -40.03
CA PHE A 8 77.79 3.69 -39.91
C PHE A 8 78.36 5.03 -40.40
N PRO A 9 77.61 5.82 -41.17
CA PRO A 9 78.10 7.08 -41.72
C PRO A 9 78.36 8.06 -40.57
N SER A 10 79.60 8.53 -40.44
CA SER A 10 79.97 9.58 -39.48
C SER A 10 79.44 10.92 -39.99
N ILE A 11 78.24 11.29 -39.55
CA ILE A 11 77.64 12.59 -39.82
C ILE A 11 78.49 13.65 -39.10
N ASN A 12 79.17 14.52 -39.85
CA ASN A 12 79.93 15.65 -39.29
C ASN A 12 78.96 16.74 -38.80
N ILE A 13 78.44 16.53 -37.59
CA ILE A 13 77.52 17.46 -36.92
C ILE A 13 78.35 18.61 -36.32
N GLY A 14 78.11 19.83 -36.80
CA GLY A 14 78.69 21.05 -36.23
C GLY A 14 78.34 21.23 -34.75
N LEU A 15 79.10 22.05 -34.01
CA LEU A 15 78.99 22.23 -32.55
C LEU A 15 77.54 22.43 -32.06
N ARG A 16 76.73 23.18 -32.82
CA ARG A 16 75.30 23.42 -32.54
C ARG A 16 74.46 22.14 -32.53
N GLY A 17 74.67 21.24 -33.48
CA GLY A 17 73.92 19.99 -33.54
C GLY A 17 74.32 19.00 -32.43
N LYS A 18 75.59 19.01 -31.99
CA LYS A 18 76.03 18.23 -30.82
C LYS A 18 75.34 18.70 -29.53
N LEU A 19 75.20 20.01 -29.35
CA LEU A 19 74.48 20.61 -28.22
C LEU A 19 72.97 20.26 -28.25
N ILE A 20 72.33 20.30 -29.43
CA ILE A 20 70.93 19.90 -29.60
C ILE A 20 70.75 18.40 -29.31
N ALA A 21 71.62 17.54 -29.83
CA ALA A 21 71.54 16.10 -29.59
C ALA A 21 71.70 15.77 -28.09
N LEU A 22 72.61 16.44 -27.39
CA LEU A 22 72.79 16.27 -25.95
C LEU A 22 71.55 16.71 -25.17
N PHE A 23 70.93 17.83 -25.55
CA PHE A 23 69.69 18.31 -24.95
C PHE A 23 68.53 17.31 -25.14
N VAL A 24 68.39 16.76 -26.35
CA VAL A 24 67.37 15.75 -26.67
C VAL A 24 67.61 14.47 -25.88
N ALA A 25 68.85 14.00 -25.79
CA ALA A 25 69.20 12.79 -25.05
C ALA A 25 68.94 12.92 -23.55
N ILE A 26 69.24 14.08 -22.94
CA ILE A 26 69.09 14.28 -21.49
C ILE A 26 67.65 14.60 -21.09
N LYS A 27 66.89 15.34 -21.91
CA LYS A 27 65.55 15.80 -21.53
C LYS A 27 64.43 15.13 -22.28
N VAL A 28 64.50 15.08 -23.60
CA VAL A 28 63.38 14.64 -24.44
C VAL A 28 63.19 13.14 -24.35
N LEU A 29 64.28 12.36 -24.40
CA LEU A 29 64.20 10.90 -24.34
C LEU A 29 63.65 10.41 -22.99
N PRO A 30 64.12 10.90 -21.83
CA PRO A 30 63.52 10.54 -20.53
C PRO A 30 62.07 10.98 -20.39
N LEU A 31 61.69 12.14 -20.94
CA LEU A 31 60.32 12.64 -20.87
C LEU A 31 59.35 11.76 -21.67
N VAL A 32 59.75 11.33 -22.88
CA VAL A 32 58.97 10.40 -23.70
C VAL A 32 58.86 9.03 -23.02
N PHE A 33 59.95 8.55 -22.42
CA PHE A 33 59.92 7.28 -21.68
C PHE A 33 58.98 7.34 -20.47
N LEU A 34 59.00 8.43 -19.70
CA LEU A 34 58.07 8.65 -18.59
C LEU A 34 56.63 8.74 -19.06
N ALA A 35 56.37 9.42 -20.18
CA ALA A 35 55.03 9.48 -20.77
C ALA A 35 54.51 8.08 -21.16
N TRP A 36 55.38 7.24 -21.74
CA TRP A 36 55.05 5.87 -22.08
C TRP A 36 54.76 5.00 -20.85
N LEU A 37 55.59 5.09 -19.80
CA LEU A 37 55.33 4.39 -18.54
C LEU A 37 54.03 4.85 -17.89
N ALA A 38 53.80 6.16 -17.82
CA ALA A 38 52.56 6.71 -17.27
C ALA A 38 51.33 6.21 -18.04
N TRP A 39 51.41 6.10 -19.36
CA TRP A 39 50.36 5.52 -20.19
C TRP A 39 50.08 4.06 -19.82
N GLN A 40 51.13 3.23 -19.69
CA GLN A 40 51.01 1.82 -19.35
C GLN A 40 50.41 1.60 -17.95
N TYR A 41 50.82 2.39 -16.96
CA TYR A 41 50.28 2.28 -15.61
C TYR A 41 48.84 2.82 -15.54
N SER A 42 48.53 3.89 -16.27
CA SER A 42 47.17 4.44 -16.33
C SER A 42 46.20 3.48 -17.00
N SER A 43 46.62 2.76 -18.05
CA SER A 43 45.76 1.77 -18.72
C SER A 43 45.49 0.56 -17.82
N GLN A 44 46.52 0.03 -17.15
CA GLN A 44 46.36 -1.06 -16.18
C GLN A 44 45.45 -0.69 -15.01
N LEU A 45 45.60 0.51 -14.46
CA LEU A 45 44.73 1.01 -13.41
C LEU A 45 43.28 1.16 -13.90
N ALA A 46 43.09 1.68 -15.11
CA ALA A 46 41.76 1.81 -15.71
C ALA A 46 41.08 0.45 -15.89
N ASP A 47 41.82 -0.58 -16.29
CA ASP A 47 41.28 -1.93 -16.49
C ASP A 47 40.91 -2.61 -15.16
N LEU A 48 41.75 -2.46 -14.12
CA LEU A 48 41.43 -2.94 -12.77
C LEU A 48 40.19 -2.26 -12.19
N LEU A 49 40.10 -0.93 -12.32
CA LEU A 49 38.94 -0.17 -11.88
C LEU A 49 37.67 -0.62 -12.62
N LYS A 50 37.72 -0.77 -13.95
CA LYS A 50 36.58 -1.24 -14.74
C LYS A 50 36.08 -2.62 -14.26
N GLN A 51 36.99 -3.56 -14.02
CA GLN A 51 36.62 -4.89 -13.53
C GLN A 51 35.94 -4.83 -12.16
N GLN A 52 36.50 -4.05 -11.24
CA GLN A 52 35.96 -3.92 -9.88
C GLN A 52 34.62 -3.17 -9.86
N PHE A 53 34.47 -2.11 -10.67
CA PHE A 53 33.21 -1.38 -10.81
C PHE A 53 32.11 -2.22 -11.48
N ASN A 54 32.44 -3.01 -12.49
CA ASN A 54 31.47 -3.88 -13.16
C ASN A 54 30.96 -4.97 -12.20
N GLY A 55 31.86 -5.65 -11.49
CA GLY A 55 31.46 -6.66 -10.50
C GLY A 55 30.65 -6.06 -9.34
N PHE A 56 31.01 -4.86 -8.87
CA PHE A 56 30.25 -4.15 -7.84
C PHE A 56 28.85 -3.72 -8.33
N ALA A 57 28.76 -3.21 -9.57
CA ALA A 57 27.48 -2.81 -10.15
C ALA A 57 26.53 -4.01 -10.30
N GLU A 58 27.05 -5.15 -10.75
CA GLU A 58 26.28 -6.40 -10.88
C GLU A 58 25.81 -6.92 -9.51
N VAL A 59 26.70 -7.03 -8.53
CA VAL A 59 26.34 -7.48 -7.17
C VAL A 59 25.34 -6.53 -6.51
N SER A 60 25.51 -5.22 -6.68
CA SER A 60 24.57 -4.21 -6.16
C SER A 60 23.21 -4.31 -6.84
N GLN A 61 23.17 -4.48 -8.16
CA GLN A 61 21.92 -4.65 -8.90
C GLN A 61 21.18 -5.92 -8.44
N VAL A 62 21.88 -7.05 -8.33
CA VAL A 62 21.28 -8.30 -7.85
C VAL A 62 20.79 -8.16 -6.41
N SER A 63 21.57 -7.52 -5.53
CA SER A 63 21.17 -7.30 -4.13
C SER A 63 19.93 -6.40 -4.02
N LEU A 64 19.87 -5.32 -4.81
CA LEU A 64 18.71 -4.42 -4.85
C LEU A 64 17.47 -5.14 -5.41
N GLN A 65 17.63 -5.97 -6.43
CA GLN A 65 16.54 -6.79 -6.96
C GLN A 65 16.04 -7.81 -5.93
N GLN A 66 16.96 -8.48 -5.23
CA GLN A 66 16.61 -9.46 -4.21
C GLN A 66 15.92 -8.81 -3.01
N ILE A 67 16.50 -7.75 -2.43
CA ILE A 67 15.89 -7.01 -1.30
C ILE A 67 14.55 -6.42 -1.73
N GLY A 68 14.46 -5.89 -2.95
CA GLY A 68 13.20 -5.38 -3.50
C GLY A 68 12.14 -6.48 -3.60
N SER A 69 12.49 -7.65 -4.11
CA SER A 69 11.59 -8.81 -4.18
C SER A 69 11.16 -9.27 -2.79
N GLU A 70 12.11 -9.48 -1.88
CA GLU A 70 11.82 -9.94 -0.51
C GLU A 70 10.94 -8.94 0.25
N ALA A 71 11.17 -7.63 0.09
CA ALA A 71 10.34 -6.61 0.73
C ALA A 71 8.91 -6.57 0.15
N VAL A 72 8.75 -6.79 -1.16
CA VAL A 72 7.43 -6.92 -1.79
C VAL A 72 6.73 -8.18 -1.31
N ASP A 73 7.43 -9.31 -1.29
CA ASP A 73 6.89 -10.61 -0.87
C ASP A 73 6.47 -10.59 0.62
N ASP A 74 7.29 -10.01 1.50
CA ASP A 74 6.97 -9.83 2.93
C ASP A 74 5.77 -8.89 3.12
N SER A 75 5.72 -7.79 2.37
CA SER A 75 4.57 -6.88 2.41
C SER A 75 3.29 -7.54 1.93
N MET A 76 3.35 -8.34 0.86
CA MET A 76 2.21 -9.11 0.37
C MET A 76 1.76 -10.15 1.39
N ALA A 77 2.68 -10.92 1.96
CA ALA A 77 2.38 -11.91 2.99
C ALA A 77 1.71 -11.26 4.22
N SER A 78 2.24 -10.13 4.71
CA SER A 78 1.65 -9.40 5.83
C SER A 78 0.25 -8.87 5.53
N LEU A 79 0.02 -8.35 4.31
CA LEU A 79 -1.29 -7.90 3.88
C LEU A 79 -2.29 -9.05 3.75
N GLU A 80 -1.86 -10.18 3.18
CA GLU A 80 -2.70 -11.38 3.06
C GLU A 80 -3.10 -11.94 4.42
N ASP A 81 -2.15 -12.06 5.36
CA ASP A 81 -2.42 -12.51 6.73
C ASP A 81 -3.37 -11.55 7.45
N ARG A 82 -3.17 -10.24 7.29
CA ARG A 82 -4.08 -9.24 7.86
C ARG A 82 -5.48 -9.35 7.26
N ALA A 83 -5.59 -9.43 5.93
CA ALA A 83 -6.88 -9.55 5.25
C ALA A 83 -7.61 -10.84 5.66
N ARG A 84 -6.90 -11.96 5.73
CA ARG A 84 -7.44 -13.24 6.20
C ARG A 84 -7.98 -13.13 7.62
N ASN A 85 -7.18 -12.61 8.56
CA ASN A 85 -7.58 -12.44 9.95
C ASN A 85 -8.79 -11.49 10.09
N GLU A 86 -8.81 -10.39 9.33
CA GLU A 86 -9.94 -9.44 9.33
C GLU A 86 -11.22 -10.09 8.79
N ILE A 87 -11.13 -10.87 7.70
CA ILE A 87 -12.27 -11.60 7.11
C ILE A 87 -12.77 -12.70 8.05
N GLU A 88 -11.87 -13.49 8.64
CA GLU A 88 -12.23 -14.55 9.59
C GLU A 88 -12.90 -13.99 10.83
N ARG A 89 -12.37 -12.89 11.37
CA ARG A 89 -12.99 -12.18 12.50
C ARG A 89 -14.36 -11.64 12.13
N LEU A 90 -14.48 -10.94 11.00
CA LEU A 90 -15.75 -10.37 10.54
C LEU A 90 -16.79 -11.47 10.31
N THR A 91 -16.43 -12.54 9.62
CA THR A 91 -17.32 -13.67 9.35
C THR A 91 -17.75 -14.35 10.65
N THR A 92 -16.83 -14.57 11.58
CA THR A 92 -17.13 -15.16 12.90
C THR A 92 -18.05 -14.26 13.72
N ASP A 93 -17.78 -12.96 13.77
CA ASP A 93 -18.59 -12.00 14.49
C ASP A 93 -20.00 -11.89 13.89
N THR A 94 -20.11 -11.87 12.56
CA THR A 94 -21.39 -11.92 11.85
C THR A 94 -22.14 -13.21 12.14
N ALA A 95 -21.48 -14.37 12.09
CA ALA A 95 -22.11 -15.66 12.40
C ALA A 95 -22.64 -15.69 13.85
N LYS A 96 -21.88 -15.17 14.81
CA LYS A 96 -22.33 -15.02 16.20
C LYS A 96 -23.53 -14.08 16.33
N GLN A 97 -23.54 -12.96 15.61
CA GLN A 97 -24.68 -12.03 15.61
C GLN A 97 -25.94 -12.65 15.00
N ILE A 98 -25.80 -13.36 13.87
CA ILE A 98 -26.91 -14.10 13.25
C ILE A 98 -27.43 -15.18 14.20
N SER A 99 -26.54 -15.96 14.83
CA SER A 99 -26.95 -16.98 15.79
C SER A 99 -27.73 -16.39 16.97
N ARG A 100 -27.27 -15.26 17.55
CA ARG A 100 -27.99 -14.56 18.61
C ARG A 100 -29.36 -14.07 18.15
N LEU A 101 -29.45 -13.53 16.92
CA LEU A 101 -30.71 -13.12 16.33
C LEU A 101 -31.67 -14.30 16.23
N LEU A 102 -31.22 -15.42 15.66
CA LEU A 102 -32.04 -16.63 15.49
C LEU A 102 -32.54 -17.16 16.85
N TYR A 103 -31.68 -17.26 17.86
CA TYR A 103 -32.10 -17.68 19.20
C TYR A 103 -33.10 -16.71 19.84
N ALA A 104 -32.90 -15.40 19.69
CA ALA A 104 -33.86 -14.42 20.20
C ALA A 104 -35.22 -14.51 19.47
N THR A 105 -35.21 -14.81 18.17
CA THR A 105 -36.42 -15.07 17.40
C THR A 105 -37.12 -16.36 17.84
N ASP A 106 -36.37 -17.43 18.14
CA ASP A 106 -36.94 -18.67 18.67
C ASP A 106 -37.62 -18.44 20.02
N ASP A 107 -36.99 -17.68 20.92
CA ASP A 107 -37.57 -17.30 22.22
C ASP A 107 -38.88 -16.50 22.03
N ASP A 108 -38.91 -15.61 21.05
CA ASP A 108 -40.11 -14.84 20.70
C ASP A 108 -41.23 -15.72 20.13
N ILE A 109 -40.91 -16.72 19.30
CA ILE A 109 -41.87 -17.69 18.76
C ILE A 109 -42.43 -18.56 19.90
N LEU A 110 -41.59 -19.01 20.81
CA LEU A 110 -42.01 -19.78 21.98
C LEU A 110 -42.97 -18.95 22.85
N LEU A 111 -42.65 -17.68 23.11
CA LEU A 111 -43.56 -16.79 23.84
C LEU A 111 -44.89 -16.59 23.08
N ALA A 112 -44.82 -16.32 21.78
CA ALA A 112 -45.97 -16.16 20.92
C ALA A 112 -46.91 -17.39 20.94
N SER A 113 -46.35 -18.60 21.01
CA SER A 113 -47.11 -19.84 21.10
C SER A 113 -47.93 -20.01 22.38
N THR A 114 -47.60 -19.26 23.44
CA THR A 114 -48.36 -19.27 24.70
C THR A 114 -49.56 -18.32 24.69
N LEU A 115 -49.66 -17.46 23.68
CA LEU A 115 -50.74 -16.50 23.56
C LEU A 115 -52.01 -17.17 23.06
N SER A 116 -53.15 -16.81 23.64
CA SER A 116 -54.44 -17.17 23.05
C SER A 116 -54.60 -16.48 21.69
N PRO A 117 -55.21 -17.14 20.68
CA PRO A 117 -55.34 -16.61 19.33
C PRO A 117 -56.42 -15.52 19.26
N GLU A 118 -56.13 -14.37 19.88
CA GLU A 118 -56.96 -13.17 19.86
C GLU A 118 -56.15 -11.98 19.36
N LYS A 119 -56.75 -11.18 18.48
CA LYS A 119 -56.14 -9.98 17.88
C LYS A 119 -55.46 -9.06 18.89
N ARG A 120 -56.11 -8.83 20.04
CA ARG A 120 -55.61 -7.95 21.10
C ARG A 120 -54.24 -8.39 21.64
N TYR A 121 -54.03 -9.70 21.81
CA TYR A 121 -52.76 -10.23 22.31
C TYR A 121 -51.65 -10.11 21.25
N TYR A 122 -51.97 -10.33 19.98
CA TYR A 122 -51.01 -10.22 18.89
C TYR A 122 -50.60 -8.76 18.65
N GLU A 123 -51.55 -7.83 18.66
CA GLU A 123 -51.27 -6.38 18.60
C GLU A 123 -50.37 -5.94 19.75
N GLN A 124 -50.63 -6.44 20.97
CA GLN A 124 -49.81 -6.14 22.15
C GLN A 124 -48.39 -6.72 22.01
N PHE A 125 -48.26 -7.97 21.53
CA PHE A 125 -46.98 -8.60 21.26
C PHE A 125 -46.15 -7.78 20.26
N LEU A 126 -46.72 -7.49 19.08
CA LEU A 126 -46.06 -6.73 18.01
C LEU A 126 -45.63 -5.33 18.47
N LYS A 127 -46.49 -4.62 19.22
CA LYS A 127 -46.20 -3.25 19.71
C LYS A 127 -44.94 -3.19 20.57
N HIS A 128 -44.63 -4.25 21.31
CA HIS A 128 -43.48 -4.28 22.21
C HIS A 128 -42.22 -4.91 21.57
N ARG A 129 -42.35 -5.53 20.39
CA ARG A 129 -41.23 -6.12 19.65
C ARG A 129 -40.64 -5.13 18.66
N THR A 130 -39.67 -4.36 19.14
CA THR A 130 -39.03 -3.30 18.38
C THR A 130 -37.53 -3.26 18.60
N THR A 131 -36.79 -2.82 17.60
CA THR A 131 -35.34 -2.64 17.63
C THR A 131 -34.95 -1.20 17.34
N LEU A 132 -33.78 -0.78 17.83
CA LEU A 132 -33.18 0.50 17.45
C LEU A 132 -32.45 0.32 16.13
N ALA A 133 -32.81 1.10 15.14
CA ALA A 133 -32.17 1.12 13.83
C ALA A 133 -31.76 2.55 13.46
N PRO A 134 -30.68 2.73 12.68
CA PRO A 134 -30.34 4.04 12.15
C PRO A 134 -31.54 4.64 11.41
N GLU A 135 -31.72 5.96 11.54
CA GLU A 135 -32.71 6.68 10.73
C GLU A 135 -32.41 6.48 9.23
N LYS A 136 -33.46 6.21 8.45
CA LYS A 136 -33.32 6.06 7.00
C LYS A 136 -33.20 7.45 6.37
N TYR A 137 -32.13 7.68 5.62
CA TYR A 137 -31.97 8.90 4.85
C TYR A 137 -32.81 8.86 3.58
N SER A 138 -33.49 9.97 3.31
CA SER A 138 -34.11 10.21 2.00
C SER A 138 -33.09 10.86 1.09
N TRP A 139 -32.95 10.38 -0.14
CA TRP A 139 -32.04 10.94 -1.14
C TRP A 139 -32.86 11.61 -2.24
N GLN A 140 -32.44 12.79 -2.67
CA GLN A 140 -32.99 13.50 -3.82
C GLN A 140 -31.89 13.83 -4.79
N PHE A 141 -32.17 13.64 -6.08
CA PHE A 141 -31.25 14.03 -7.13
C PHE A 141 -31.33 15.55 -7.35
N ASP A 142 -30.20 16.23 -7.21
CA ASP A 142 -30.04 17.65 -7.56
C ASP A 142 -29.68 17.76 -9.05
N GLU A 143 -30.65 18.18 -9.86
CA GLU A 143 -30.48 18.37 -11.31
C GLU A 143 -29.44 19.44 -11.66
N LYS A 144 -29.25 20.45 -10.81
CA LYS A 144 -28.35 21.58 -11.09
C LYS A 144 -26.89 21.17 -10.97
N ASN A 145 -26.57 20.36 -9.97
CA ASN A 145 -25.21 19.91 -9.69
C ASN A 145 -24.97 18.45 -10.11
N GLN A 146 -25.95 17.80 -10.74
CA GLN A 146 -25.92 16.40 -11.18
C GLN A 146 -25.45 15.42 -10.08
N GLN A 147 -25.91 15.63 -8.85
CA GLN A 147 -25.46 14.84 -7.70
C GLN A 147 -26.64 14.47 -6.80
N TRP A 148 -26.55 13.32 -6.15
CA TRP A 148 -27.50 12.93 -5.10
C TRP A 148 -27.22 13.72 -3.83
N GLN A 149 -28.24 14.40 -3.32
CA GLN A 149 -28.21 15.12 -2.05
C GLN A 149 -29.14 14.43 -1.05
N GLN A 150 -28.69 14.32 0.19
CA GLN A 150 -29.51 13.79 1.28
C GLN A 150 -30.51 14.86 1.71
N LEU A 151 -31.79 14.51 1.73
CA LEU A 151 -32.87 15.32 2.30
C LEU A 151 -32.93 15.07 3.81
N GLY A 152 -32.84 16.14 4.60
CA GLY A 152 -33.12 16.09 6.03
C GLY A 152 -31.95 15.74 6.95
N VAL A 153 -30.69 15.89 6.49
CA VAL A 153 -29.52 15.84 7.37
C VAL A 153 -29.25 17.23 7.96
N PRO A 154 -29.34 17.41 9.28
CA PRO A 154 -28.47 18.35 9.97
C PRO A 154 -27.01 17.99 9.66
N ASN A 155 -26.16 19.00 9.50
CA ASN A 155 -24.75 18.79 9.22
C ASN A 155 -24.06 18.20 10.47
N TYR A 156 -24.00 16.87 10.59
CA TYR A 156 -23.60 16.16 11.81
C TYR A 156 -22.10 15.91 11.92
N TYR A 157 -21.33 16.18 10.87
CA TYR A 157 -19.88 16.29 11.02
C TYR A 157 -19.60 17.59 11.74
N GLN A 158 -19.55 17.53 13.07
CA GLN A 158 -18.91 18.59 13.82
C GLN A 158 -17.43 18.54 13.43
N GLU A 159 -17.06 19.34 12.43
CA GLU A 159 -15.66 19.53 12.02
C GLU A 159 -14.79 19.94 13.23
N SER A 160 -15.41 20.49 14.28
CA SER A 160 -14.78 20.80 15.56
C SER A 160 -14.27 19.58 16.33
N LEU A 161 -14.78 18.37 16.08
CA LEU A 161 -14.33 17.12 16.72
C LEU A 161 -13.28 16.36 15.90
N LEU A 162 -12.98 16.81 14.67
CA LEU A 162 -11.89 16.25 13.89
C LEU A 162 -10.57 16.69 14.53
N ILE A 163 -9.81 15.71 15.03
CA ILE A 163 -8.44 15.97 15.46
C ILE A 163 -7.66 16.39 14.21
N LYS A 164 -7.02 17.56 14.25
CA LYS A 164 -6.12 17.97 13.17
C LYS A 164 -4.74 17.45 13.47
N ASN A 165 -4.10 16.88 12.46
CA ASN A 165 -2.71 16.46 12.57
C ASN A 165 -1.82 17.68 12.83
N SER A 166 -0.97 17.59 13.85
CA SER A 166 -0.02 18.63 14.23
C SER A 166 1.33 18.51 13.52
N LEU A 167 1.65 17.36 12.93
CA LEU A 167 2.96 17.06 12.31
C LEU A 167 2.83 16.94 10.79
N THR A 168 3.63 17.69 10.04
CA THR A 168 3.62 17.68 8.57
C THR A 168 3.88 16.29 7.98
N ASP A 169 4.73 15.50 8.63
CA ASP A 169 5.15 14.17 8.16
C ASP A 169 3.99 13.16 8.18
N ASN A 170 3.05 13.31 9.12
CA ASN A 170 1.89 12.43 9.23
C ASN A 170 0.72 12.87 8.33
N SER A 171 0.87 13.93 7.53
CA SER A 171 -0.22 14.52 6.73
C SER A 171 -0.90 13.54 5.79
N ARG A 172 -0.18 12.53 5.30
CA ARG A 172 -0.71 11.50 4.38
C ARG A 172 -1.26 10.26 5.09
N ALA A 173 -0.90 10.03 6.35
CA ALA A 173 -1.26 8.82 7.11
C ALA A 173 -2.32 9.08 8.19
N PHE A 174 -2.49 10.35 8.59
CA PHE A 174 -3.40 10.71 9.67
C PHE A 174 -4.86 10.72 9.18
N HIS A 175 -5.61 9.70 9.59
CA HIS A 175 -7.03 9.58 9.33
C HIS A 175 -7.78 9.72 10.66
N SER A 176 -8.42 10.86 10.90
CA SER A 176 -9.33 11.04 12.04
C SER A 176 -10.77 10.83 11.58
N ARG A 177 -11.45 9.87 12.21
CA ARG A 177 -12.91 9.76 12.09
C ARG A 177 -13.53 10.39 13.34
N PRO A 178 -14.45 11.36 13.20
CA PRO A 178 -15.16 11.88 14.34
C PRO A 178 -16.02 10.75 14.94
N PRO A 179 -16.34 10.80 16.25
CA PRO A 179 -17.27 9.86 16.85
C PRO A 179 -18.55 9.79 16.03
N GLU A 180 -19.04 8.57 15.79
CA GLU A 180 -20.30 8.36 15.10
C GLU A 180 -21.41 9.05 15.93
N ALA A 181 -22.22 9.91 15.30
CA ALA A 181 -23.26 10.64 15.98
C ALA A 181 -24.35 9.66 16.44
N THR A 182 -24.23 9.17 17.68
CA THR A 182 -25.11 8.15 18.29
C THR A 182 -26.55 8.60 18.56
N ASN A 183 -26.96 9.76 18.06
CA ASN A 183 -28.21 10.42 18.46
C ASN A 183 -29.38 10.22 17.48
N HIS A 184 -29.20 9.46 16.39
CA HIS A 184 -30.20 9.32 15.33
C HIS A 184 -30.58 7.85 15.08
N PHE A 185 -31.23 7.28 16.08
CA PHE A 185 -31.84 5.95 16.00
C PHE A 185 -33.35 6.08 16.12
N GLN A 186 -34.06 5.44 15.20
CA GLN A 186 -35.49 5.24 15.29
C GLN A 186 -35.81 3.83 15.79
N ARG A 187 -36.93 3.70 16.50
CA ARG A 187 -37.44 2.40 16.94
C ARG A 187 -38.28 1.80 15.82
N LEU A 188 -37.82 0.70 15.22
CA LEU A 188 -38.54 -0.03 14.18
C LEU A 188 -39.18 -1.30 14.75
N PRO A 189 -40.37 -1.70 14.26
CA PRO A 189 -40.95 -3.01 14.60
C PRO A 189 -40.06 -4.13 14.04
N LEU A 190 -39.91 -5.21 14.83
CA LEU A 190 -39.17 -6.41 14.43
C LEU A 190 -39.99 -7.32 13.50
N TYR A 191 -41.31 -7.33 13.69
CA TYR A 191 -42.25 -8.17 12.95
C TYR A 191 -43.30 -7.26 12.29
N HIS A 192 -43.67 -7.58 11.06
CA HIS A 192 -44.67 -6.80 10.31
C HIS A 192 -46.10 -7.22 10.65
N GLU A 193 -46.34 -8.52 10.78
CA GLU A 193 -47.66 -9.09 11.02
C GLU A 193 -47.54 -10.36 11.87
N MET A 194 -48.66 -10.75 12.47
CA MET A 194 -48.82 -11.98 13.23
C MET A 194 -50.26 -12.44 13.09
N THR A 195 -50.46 -13.65 12.59
CA THR A 195 -51.79 -14.26 12.40
C THR A 195 -51.81 -15.69 12.95
N PHE A 196 -53.00 -16.19 13.25
CA PHE A 196 -53.23 -17.58 13.62
C PHE A 196 -53.88 -18.32 12.46
N VAL A 197 -53.20 -19.35 11.98
CA VAL A 197 -53.72 -20.25 10.94
C VAL A 197 -54.25 -21.52 11.62
N ALA A 198 -55.54 -21.78 11.46
CA ALA A 198 -56.17 -22.97 12.01
C ALA A 198 -55.79 -24.24 11.22
N LEU A 199 -56.15 -25.41 11.75
CA LEU A 199 -55.83 -26.71 11.13
C LEU A 199 -56.48 -26.92 9.75
N ASP A 200 -57.49 -26.12 9.42
CA ASP A 200 -58.14 -26.07 8.11
C ASP A 200 -57.44 -25.11 7.12
N GLY A 201 -56.37 -24.44 7.56
CA GLY A 201 -55.59 -23.49 6.77
C GLY A 201 -56.19 -22.09 6.70
N GLN A 202 -57.24 -21.78 7.47
CA GLN A 202 -57.84 -20.45 7.47
C GLN A 202 -57.21 -19.56 8.55
N GLU A 203 -56.90 -18.31 8.17
CA GLU A 203 -56.51 -17.25 9.09
C GLU A 203 -57.72 -16.84 9.93
N GLN A 204 -57.56 -16.84 11.27
CA GLN A 204 -58.64 -16.50 12.20
C GLN A 204 -58.48 -15.12 12.86
N VAL A 205 -57.31 -14.50 12.72
CA VAL A 205 -56.93 -13.22 13.36
C VAL A 205 -56.24 -12.30 12.38
#